data_AF-A0A951P8F5-F1
#
_entry.id   AF-A0A951P8F5-F1
#
_cell.length_a   1.000
_cell.length_b   1.000
_cell.length_c   1.000
_cell.angle_alpha   90.00
_cell.angle_beta   90.00
_cell.angle_gamma   90.00
#
_symmetry.space_group_name_H-M   'P 1'
#
loop_
_entity.id
_entity.type
_entity.pdbx_description
1 polymer ?
#
loop_
_entity_poly.entity_id
_entity_poly.type
_entity_poly.pdbx_seq_one_letter_code
_entity_poly.pdbx_strand_id
1 'polypeptide(L)'
;MQRTILNLLGESIQNDYPNCLKETITGRILSSPEIVSAIRIFRLSDKWYVLCGVSPQLFAQVLLKVLQSLPPSKQLARSAVVEPIAHLSSTIAFSPELSPQLRVNLERMIHQITQKEPDPEKQVLQLQDEIAFWFSCALQEPSKTYRLHLKMVSFGVSLAVVIAANVDSLYIIRRISENTATRAVVMEQAINIQGCQRQLGSPQCTERLSALMERTFIPVSWHPANRRKQFAQLSRVVILRTIGGWLLSSLAVAMGSRFWLQIFNHLGAVLGRKAKS
;
A
#
# COMPACT_ATOMS: atom_id res chain seq x y z
N MET A 1 0.16 -13.86 2.85
CA MET A 1 1.24 -14.34 1.98
C MET A 1 0.91 -15.71 1.43
N GLN A 2 0.73 -16.75 2.27
CA GLN A 2 0.33 -18.09 1.81
C GLN A 2 -0.98 -18.11 1.00
N ARG A 3 -2.04 -17.40 1.44
CA ARG A 3 -3.28 -17.25 0.63
C ARG A 3 -3.05 -16.52 -0.71
N THR A 4 -2.10 -15.58 -0.77
CA THR A 4 -1.77 -14.88 -2.01
C THR A 4 -1.09 -15.84 -2.98
N ILE A 5 -0.13 -16.64 -2.51
CA ILE A 5 0.59 -17.64 -3.31
C ILE A 5 -0.32 -18.78 -3.75
N LEU A 6 -1.21 -19.24 -2.86
CA LEU A 6 -2.19 -20.28 -3.18
C LEU A 6 -3.21 -19.76 -4.20
N ASN A 7 -3.70 -18.53 -4.04
CA ASN A 7 -4.48 -17.87 -5.09
C ASN A 7 -3.68 -17.68 -6.38
N LEU A 8 -2.38 -17.39 -6.31
CA LEU A 8 -1.49 -17.23 -7.46
C LEU A 8 -1.33 -18.53 -8.26
N LEU A 9 -1.24 -19.66 -7.54
CA LEU A 9 -1.24 -21.01 -8.07
C LEU A 9 -2.66 -21.49 -8.41
N GLY A 10 -3.69 -20.65 -8.19
CA GLY A 10 -5.10 -20.90 -8.44
C GLY A 10 -5.74 -21.96 -7.55
N GLU A 11 -5.12 -22.29 -6.42
CA GLU A 11 -5.65 -23.16 -5.40
C GLU A 11 -6.26 -22.32 -4.26
N SER A 12 -7.58 -22.36 -4.15
CA SER A 12 -8.30 -21.78 -3.01
C SER A 12 -8.27 -22.80 -1.87
N ILE A 13 -7.76 -22.43 -0.67
CA ILE A 13 -8.00 -23.23 0.55
C ILE A 13 -9.48 -23.11 0.92
N GLN A 14 -10.32 -23.87 0.25
CA GLN A 14 -11.59 -24.32 0.81
C GLN A 14 -11.30 -25.65 1.50
N ASN A 15 -11.15 -25.59 2.82
CA ASN A 15 -11.01 -26.70 3.78
C ASN A 15 -9.58 -27.12 4.19
N ASP A 16 -9.51 -27.35 5.50
CA ASP A 16 -8.35 -27.37 6.40
C ASP A 16 -7.61 -28.72 6.42
N TYR A 17 -7.37 -29.37 5.26
CA TYR A 17 -6.81 -30.74 5.22
C TYR A 17 -5.51 -30.89 4.40
N PRO A 18 -4.40 -31.36 5.01
CA PRO A 18 -3.10 -31.54 4.33
C PRO A 18 -3.07 -32.71 3.32
N ASN A 19 -4.05 -33.62 3.36
CA ASN A 19 -4.08 -34.80 2.49
C ASN A 19 -4.63 -34.51 1.09
N CYS A 20 -5.48 -33.49 0.92
CA CYS A 20 -6.01 -33.11 -0.40
C CYS A 20 -4.99 -32.35 -1.26
N LEU A 21 -3.96 -31.75 -0.67
CA LEU A 21 -2.93 -31.00 -1.39
C LEU A 21 -1.92 -31.90 -2.10
N LYS A 22 -1.67 -33.14 -1.63
CA LYS A 22 -0.60 -34.00 -2.17
C LYS A 22 -0.70 -34.27 -3.67
N GLU A 23 -1.93 -34.38 -4.18
CA GLU A 23 -2.20 -34.64 -5.59
C GLU A 23 -2.18 -33.37 -6.45
N THR A 24 -2.19 -32.18 -5.84
CA THR A 24 -2.15 -30.90 -6.56
C THR A 24 -0.73 -30.48 -6.89
N ILE A 25 -0.57 -29.60 -7.88
CA ILE A 25 0.74 -29.02 -8.25
C ILE A 25 1.38 -28.35 -7.03
N THR A 26 0.59 -27.66 -6.20
CA THR A 26 1.09 -27.05 -4.97
C THR A 26 1.63 -28.09 -4.00
N GLY A 27 0.96 -29.23 -3.81
CA GLY A 27 1.50 -30.29 -2.97
C GLY A 27 2.73 -30.95 -3.56
N ARG A 28 2.80 -31.17 -4.87
CA ARG A 28 3.99 -31.70 -5.55
C ARG A 28 5.19 -30.76 -5.38
N ILE A 29 4.99 -29.45 -5.46
CA ILE A 29 6.02 -28.44 -5.19
C ILE A 29 6.43 -28.48 -3.72
N LEU A 30 5.48 -28.40 -2.78
CA LEU A 30 5.75 -28.37 -1.34
C LEU A 30 6.35 -29.67 -0.79
N SER A 31 6.12 -30.80 -1.45
CA SER A 31 6.69 -32.10 -1.10
C SER A 31 8.02 -32.40 -1.79
N SER A 32 8.48 -31.53 -2.70
CA SER A 32 9.77 -31.69 -3.34
C SER A 32 10.91 -31.66 -2.30
N PRO A 33 11.88 -32.60 -2.37
CA PRO A 33 12.97 -32.67 -1.38
C PRO A 33 13.81 -31.39 -1.34
N GLU A 34 13.92 -30.69 -2.48
CA GLU A 34 14.64 -29.42 -2.61
C GLU A 34 13.95 -28.29 -1.81
N ILE A 35 12.62 -28.19 -1.85
CA ILE A 35 11.88 -27.19 -1.07
C ILE A 35 11.81 -27.59 0.40
N VAL A 36 11.57 -28.87 0.71
CA VAL A 36 11.52 -29.36 2.10
C VAL A 36 12.85 -29.10 2.82
N SER A 37 13.99 -29.32 2.16
CA SER A 37 15.32 -29.04 2.73
C SER A 37 15.57 -27.56 2.94
N ALA A 38 15.19 -26.70 1.99
CA ALA A 38 15.30 -25.24 2.12
C ALA A 38 14.46 -24.69 3.28
N ILE A 39 13.24 -25.21 3.47
CA ILE A 39 12.34 -24.80 4.55
C ILE A 39 12.82 -25.29 5.91
N ARG A 40 13.47 -26.47 6.00
CA ARG A 40 13.91 -27.07 7.27
C ARG A 40 14.87 -26.17 8.07
N ILE A 41 15.60 -25.31 7.37
CA ILE A 41 16.53 -24.32 7.96
C ILE A 41 15.74 -23.18 8.65
N PHE A 42 14.55 -22.84 8.16
CA PHE A 42 13.67 -21.81 8.71
C PHE A 42 12.63 -22.40 9.67
N ARG A 43 13.10 -23.00 10.77
CA ARG A 43 12.24 -23.48 11.86
C ARG A 43 11.79 -22.30 12.75
N LEU A 44 10.96 -21.40 12.22
CA LEU A 44 10.26 -20.39 13.01
C LEU A 44 8.79 -20.79 13.18
N SER A 45 8.32 -20.61 14.41
CA SER A 45 7.11 -21.11 15.08
C SER A 45 5.75 -20.99 14.36
N ASP A 46 5.69 -20.41 13.16
CA ASP A 46 4.42 -20.15 12.48
C ASP A 46 4.30 -20.98 11.21
N LYS A 47 3.47 -22.02 11.28
CA LYS A 47 3.06 -22.92 10.18
C LYS A 47 2.49 -22.21 8.93
N TRP A 48 2.40 -20.87 8.94
CA TRP A 48 1.65 -20.05 7.99
C TRP A 48 2.52 -19.26 6.99
N TYR A 49 3.85 -19.41 7.02
CA TYR A 49 4.81 -18.65 6.20
C TYR A 49 5.82 -19.50 5.41
N VAL A 50 5.47 -20.75 5.12
CA VAL A 50 6.38 -21.81 4.61
C VAL A 50 7.14 -21.43 3.32
N LEU A 51 6.55 -20.66 2.41
CA LEU A 51 7.17 -20.32 1.12
C LEU A 51 8.00 -19.02 1.12
N CYS A 52 7.99 -18.24 2.21
CA CYS A 52 8.77 -16.99 2.28
C CYS A 52 10.28 -17.22 2.36
N GLY A 53 10.71 -18.42 2.78
CA GLY A 53 12.12 -18.81 2.86
C GLY A 53 12.66 -19.50 1.60
N VAL A 54 11.82 -19.74 0.59
CA VAL A 54 12.24 -20.39 -0.66
C VAL A 54 12.77 -19.32 -1.62
N SER A 55 13.99 -19.52 -2.15
CA SER A 55 14.52 -18.59 -3.15
C SER A 55 13.70 -18.64 -4.45
N PRO A 56 13.49 -17.51 -5.14
CA PRO A 56 12.68 -17.49 -6.37
C PRO A 56 13.19 -18.42 -7.47
N GLN A 57 14.52 -18.57 -7.57
CA GLN A 57 15.17 -19.46 -8.52
C GLN A 57 14.90 -20.93 -8.18
N LEU A 58 14.95 -21.30 -6.89
CA LEU A 58 14.65 -22.65 -6.44
C LEU A 58 13.18 -23.00 -6.73
N PHE A 59 12.27 -22.06 -6.48
CA PHE A 59 10.86 -22.23 -6.83
C PHE A 59 10.66 -22.45 -8.33
N ALA A 60 11.29 -21.63 -9.18
CA ALA A 60 11.17 -21.75 -10.63
C ALA A 60 11.69 -23.09 -11.16
N GLN A 61 12.84 -23.55 -10.65
CA GLN A 61 13.41 -24.85 -11.01
C GLN A 61 12.47 -26.00 -10.65
N VAL A 62 11.94 -25.99 -9.42
CA VAL A 62 11.02 -27.03 -8.95
C VAL A 62 9.70 -27.00 -9.74
N LEU A 63 9.16 -25.81 -10.02
CA LEU A 63 7.96 -25.69 -10.83
C LEU A 63 8.18 -26.27 -12.24
N LEU A 64 9.28 -25.92 -12.90
CA LEU A 64 9.61 -26.48 -14.22
C LEU A 64 9.79 -28.00 -14.16
N LYS A 65 10.46 -28.53 -13.13
CA LYS A 65 10.63 -29.97 -12.91
C LYS A 65 9.28 -30.68 -12.73
N VAL A 66 8.35 -30.08 -11.97
CA VAL A 66 6.99 -30.59 -11.81
C VAL A 66 6.24 -30.55 -13.14
N LEU A 67 6.30 -29.45 -13.89
CA LEU A 67 5.65 -29.32 -15.20
C LEU A 67 6.19 -30.33 -16.23
N GLN A 68 7.50 -30.61 -16.22
CA GLN A 68 8.12 -31.63 -17.07
C GLN A 68 7.72 -33.05 -16.69
N SER A 69 7.36 -33.30 -15.42
CA SER A 69 6.92 -34.60 -14.93
C SER A 69 5.45 -34.92 -15.22
N LEU A 70 4.68 -33.95 -15.71
CA LEU A 70 3.27 -34.14 -16.07
C LEU A 70 3.13 -35.01 -17.33
N PRO A 71 2.09 -35.86 -17.41
CA PRO A 71 1.90 -36.73 -18.57
C PRO A 71 1.74 -35.89 -19.85
N PRO A 72 2.46 -36.22 -20.93
CA PRO A 72 2.35 -35.48 -22.18
C PRO A 72 0.95 -35.62 -22.77
N SER A 73 0.51 -34.58 -23.49
CA SER A 73 -0.76 -34.63 -24.22
C SER A 73 -0.72 -35.77 -25.24
N LYS A 74 -1.82 -36.54 -25.35
CA LYS A 74 -1.95 -37.64 -26.32
C LYS A 74 -1.71 -37.21 -27.78
N GLN A 75 -1.81 -35.92 -28.07
CA GLN A 75 -1.56 -35.33 -29.39
C GLN A 75 -0.08 -35.17 -29.72
N LEU A 76 0.80 -34.97 -28.72
CA LEU A 76 2.22 -34.72 -28.96
C LEU A 76 3.08 -35.99 -29.08
N ALA A 77 2.56 -37.14 -28.66
CA ALA A 77 3.22 -38.44 -28.81
C ALA A 77 3.45 -38.88 -30.27
N ARG A 78 2.97 -38.11 -31.26
CA ARG A 78 3.09 -38.40 -32.69
C ARG A 78 4.17 -37.58 -33.42
N SER A 79 4.83 -36.64 -32.75
CA SER A 79 5.81 -35.72 -33.38
C SER A 79 7.22 -36.05 -32.91
N ALA A 80 8.09 -36.56 -33.79
CA ALA A 80 9.40 -37.13 -33.43
C ALA A 80 10.54 -36.10 -33.23
N VAL A 81 10.26 -34.80 -33.32
CA VAL A 81 11.21 -33.74 -32.96
C VAL A 81 10.42 -32.70 -32.18
N VAL A 82 10.63 -32.64 -30.86
CA VAL A 82 9.91 -31.69 -30.01
C VAL A 82 10.92 -30.77 -29.37
N GLU A 83 10.91 -29.50 -29.78
CA GLU A 83 11.61 -28.44 -29.07
C GLU A 83 11.15 -28.43 -27.60
N PRO A 84 12.07 -28.31 -26.62
CA PRO A 84 11.75 -28.38 -25.19
C PRO A 84 10.60 -27.44 -24.78
N ILE A 85 10.55 -26.24 -25.37
CA ILE A 85 9.48 -25.26 -25.13
C ILE A 85 8.13 -25.71 -25.70
N ALA A 86 8.13 -26.35 -26.87
CA ALA A 86 6.92 -26.79 -27.56
C ALA A 86 6.25 -27.94 -26.80
N HIS A 87 7.07 -28.85 -26.24
CA HIS A 87 6.60 -29.89 -25.33
C HIS A 87 5.89 -29.26 -24.13
N LEU A 88 6.57 -28.33 -23.44
CA LEU A 88 6.04 -27.64 -22.26
C LEU A 88 4.75 -26.87 -22.56
N SER A 89 4.72 -26.12 -23.66
CA SER A 89 3.54 -25.36 -24.08
C SER A 89 2.33 -26.26 -24.25
N SER A 90 2.49 -27.43 -24.89
CA SER A 90 1.39 -28.38 -25.07
C SER A 90 0.96 -29.01 -23.75
N THR A 91 1.90 -29.37 -22.87
CA THR A 91 1.59 -29.94 -21.55
C THR A 91 0.83 -28.95 -20.69
N ILE A 92 1.20 -27.66 -20.72
CA ILE A 92 0.53 -26.59 -19.98
C ILE A 92 -0.90 -26.36 -20.49
N ALA A 93 -1.09 -26.35 -21.82
CA ALA A 93 -2.39 -26.12 -22.44
C ALA A 93 -3.42 -27.22 -22.12
N PHE A 94 -2.97 -28.48 -22.06
CA PHE A 94 -3.87 -29.64 -21.93
C PHE A 94 -3.87 -30.31 -20.55
N SER A 95 -3.02 -29.90 -19.62
CA SER A 95 -2.98 -30.51 -18.29
C SER A 95 -4.21 -30.13 -17.45
N PRO A 96 -5.04 -31.09 -17.03
CA PRO A 96 -6.19 -30.84 -16.16
C PRO A 96 -5.77 -30.49 -14.72
N GLU A 97 -4.52 -30.75 -14.35
CA GLU A 97 -3.98 -30.50 -13.00
C GLU A 97 -3.57 -29.03 -12.79
N LEU A 98 -3.44 -28.24 -13.87
CA LEU A 98 -3.11 -26.82 -13.79
C LEU A 98 -4.35 -25.96 -13.53
N SER A 99 -4.23 -25.03 -12.58
CA SER A 99 -5.27 -24.03 -12.36
C SER A 99 -5.41 -23.09 -13.56
N PRO A 100 -6.62 -22.53 -13.81
CA PRO A 100 -6.85 -21.64 -14.95
C PRO A 100 -5.94 -20.40 -14.94
N GLN A 101 -5.68 -19.83 -13.76
CA GLN A 101 -4.85 -18.62 -13.64
C GLN A 101 -3.38 -18.91 -13.92
N LEU A 102 -2.85 -20.03 -13.39
CA LEU A 102 -1.47 -20.43 -13.63
C LEU A 102 -1.25 -20.76 -15.10
N ARG A 103 -2.19 -21.49 -15.73
CA ARG A 103 -2.13 -21.82 -17.16
C ARG A 103 -2.02 -20.56 -18.03
N VAL A 104 -2.95 -19.60 -17.86
CA VAL A 104 -2.97 -18.36 -18.64
C VAL A 104 -1.69 -17.54 -18.44
N ASN A 105 -1.13 -17.53 -17.22
CA ASN A 105 0.12 -16.82 -16.95
C ASN A 105 1.32 -17.48 -17.63
N LEU A 106 1.44 -18.81 -17.53
CA LEU A 106 2.54 -19.56 -18.16
C LEU A 106 2.45 -19.50 -19.69
N GLU A 107 1.26 -19.63 -20.28
CA GLU A 107 1.04 -19.49 -21.73
C GLU A 107 1.47 -18.10 -22.21
N ARG A 108 1.14 -17.04 -21.45
CA ARG A 108 1.58 -15.67 -21.77
C ARG A 108 3.09 -15.53 -21.73
N MET A 109 3.75 -16.08 -20.70
CA MET A 109 5.21 -16.04 -20.57
C MET A 109 5.89 -16.77 -21.72
N ILE A 110 5.44 -18.00 -22.03
CA ILE A 110 5.98 -18.81 -23.12
C ILE A 110 5.82 -18.07 -24.45
N HIS A 111 4.63 -17.54 -24.74
CA HIS A 111 4.40 -16.79 -25.97
C HIS A 111 5.31 -15.55 -26.10
N GLN A 112 5.56 -14.83 -25.00
CA GLN A 112 6.50 -13.69 -25.01
C GLN A 112 7.95 -14.12 -25.24
N ILE A 113 8.38 -15.22 -24.63
CA ILE A 113 9.76 -15.73 -24.73
C ILE A 113 10.04 -16.30 -26.11
N THR A 114 9.14 -17.11 -26.68
CA THR A 114 9.29 -17.69 -28.02
C THR A 114 9.37 -16.60 -29.10
N GLN A 115 8.75 -15.44 -28.89
CA GLN A 115 8.88 -14.31 -29.81
C GLN A 115 10.20 -13.54 -29.66
N LYS A 116 10.79 -13.54 -28.47
CA LYS A 116 11.95 -12.70 -28.12
C LYS A 116 13.28 -13.44 -28.32
N GLU A 117 13.30 -14.75 -28.12
CA GLU A 117 14.51 -15.57 -28.15
C GLU A 117 14.33 -16.73 -29.14
N PRO A 118 15.10 -16.78 -30.25
CA PRO A 118 14.99 -17.86 -31.23
C PRO A 118 15.67 -19.16 -30.79
N ASP A 119 16.59 -19.11 -29.82
CA ASP A 119 17.35 -20.27 -29.37
C ASP A 119 16.55 -21.09 -28.33
N PRO A 120 16.22 -22.37 -28.61
CA PRO A 120 15.38 -23.19 -27.74
C PRO A 120 16.01 -23.48 -26.37
N GLU A 121 17.34 -23.52 -26.26
CA GLU A 121 18.00 -23.73 -24.97
C GLU A 121 17.89 -22.49 -24.09
N LYS A 122 18.06 -21.31 -24.70
CA LYS A 122 17.90 -20.02 -23.99
C LYS A 122 16.47 -19.72 -23.63
N GLN A 123 15.49 -20.18 -24.41
CA GLN A 123 14.07 -20.03 -24.08
C GLN A 123 13.71 -20.70 -22.75
N VAL A 124 14.26 -21.89 -22.46
CA VAL A 124 14.00 -22.58 -21.18
C VAL A 124 14.63 -21.83 -20.01
N LEU A 125 15.86 -21.32 -20.19
CA LEU A 125 16.53 -20.50 -19.17
C LEU A 125 15.77 -19.19 -18.90
N GLN A 126 15.34 -18.49 -19.95
CA GLN A 126 14.55 -17.27 -19.82
C GLN A 126 13.18 -17.53 -19.18
N LEU A 127 12.56 -18.68 -19.44
CA LEU A 127 11.31 -19.06 -18.80
C LEU A 127 11.50 -19.26 -17.29
N GLN A 128 12.61 -19.90 -16.89
CA GLN A 128 12.93 -20.06 -15.49
C GLN A 128 13.11 -18.70 -14.78
N ASP A 129 13.81 -17.75 -15.42
CA ASP A 129 14.02 -16.42 -14.87
C ASP A 129 12.71 -15.62 -14.77
N GLU A 130 11.83 -15.71 -15.77
CA GLU A 130 10.54 -15.02 -15.77
C GLU A 130 9.61 -15.59 -14.68
N ILE A 131 9.60 -16.91 -14.49
CA ILE A 131 8.87 -17.56 -13.39
C ILE A 131 9.42 -17.11 -12.03
N ALA A 132 10.75 -17.05 -11.88
CA ALA A 132 11.39 -16.60 -10.64
C ALA A 132 11.05 -15.13 -10.34
N PHE A 133 11.08 -14.27 -11.36
CA PHE A 133 10.70 -12.87 -11.24
C PHE A 133 9.23 -12.71 -10.85
N TRP A 134 8.33 -13.40 -11.54
CA TRP A 134 6.90 -13.40 -11.23
C TRP A 134 6.62 -13.85 -9.79
N PHE A 135 7.26 -14.94 -9.35
CA PHE A 135 7.14 -15.40 -7.96
C PHE A 135 7.67 -14.36 -6.97
N SER A 136 8.79 -13.72 -7.26
CA SER A 136 9.35 -12.64 -6.43
C SER A 136 8.38 -11.47 -6.28
N CYS A 137 7.77 -11.01 -7.39
CA CYS A 137 6.77 -9.95 -7.38
C CYS A 137 5.53 -10.35 -6.58
N ALA A 138 5.08 -11.60 -6.71
CA ALA A 138 3.96 -12.13 -5.94
C ALA A 138 4.25 -12.21 -4.44
N LEU A 139 5.49 -12.52 -4.04
CA LEU A 139 5.92 -12.48 -2.64
C LEU A 139 5.98 -11.06 -2.10
N GLN A 140 6.37 -10.08 -2.92
CA GLN A 140 6.46 -8.68 -2.52
C GLN A 140 5.10 -7.99 -2.42
N GLU A 141 4.01 -8.60 -2.92
CA GLU A 141 2.71 -7.96 -2.86
C GLU A 141 2.27 -7.76 -1.39
N PRO A 142 2.16 -6.50 -0.92
CA PRO A 142 1.83 -6.25 0.47
C PRO A 142 0.43 -6.79 0.75
N SER A 143 0.34 -7.74 1.69
CA SER A 143 -0.91 -8.38 2.06
C SER A 143 -1.98 -7.33 2.38
N LYS A 144 -3.25 -7.64 2.08
CA LYS A 144 -4.38 -6.76 2.38
C LYS A 144 -4.36 -6.28 3.84
N THR A 145 -4.03 -7.17 4.78
CA THR A 145 -3.87 -6.86 6.20
C THR A 145 -2.73 -5.88 6.47
N TYR A 146 -1.56 -6.06 5.82
CA TYR A 146 -0.44 -5.13 5.93
C TYR A 146 -0.79 -3.73 5.39
N ARG A 147 -1.49 -3.64 4.27
CA ARG A 147 -1.98 -2.34 3.73
C ARG A 147 -2.95 -1.66 4.69
N LEU A 148 -3.77 -2.42 5.42
CA LEU A 148 -4.67 -1.87 6.43
C LEU A 148 -3.91 -1.43 7.69
N HIS A 149 -2.95 -2.22 8.16
CA HIS A 149 -2.11 -1.87 9.30
C HIS A 149 -1.27 -0.62 9.03
N LEU A 150 -0.66 -0.49 7.85
CA LEU A 150 0.09 0.71 7.48
C LEU A 150 -0.78 1.98 7.47
N LYS A 151 -2.03 1.89 7.01
CA LYS A 151 -2.98 3.01 7.08
C LYS A 151 -3.28 3.40 8.52
N MET A 152 -3.49 2.43 9.41
CA MET A 152 -3.72 2.69 10.83
C MET A 152 -2.49 3.28 11.52
N VAL A 153 -1.29 2.78 11.22
CA VAL A 153 -0.03 3.31 11.75
C VAL A 153 0.19 4.75 11.28
N SER A 154 0.03 5.03 9.98
CA SER A 154 0.14 6.38 9.42
C SER A 154 -0.83 7.36 10.07
N PHE A 155 -2.09 6.94 10.26
CA PHE A 155 -3.09 7.72 10.98
C PHE A 155 -2.73 7.93 12.45
N GLY A 156 -2.23 6.90 13.13
CA GLY A 156 -1.79 6.99 14.52
C GLY A 156 -0.64 7.96 14.72
N VAL A 157 0.38 7.90 13.85
CA VAL A 157 1.52 8.85 13.87
C VAL A 157 1.03 10.27 13.62
N SER A 158 0.16 10.47 12.63
CA SER A 158 -0.42 11.78 12.32
C SER A 158 -1.24 12.33 13.50
N LEU A 159 -2.01 11.47 14.16
CA LEU A 159 -2.81 11.84 15.33
C LEU A 159 -1.91 12.24 16.49
N ALA A 160 -0.83 11.51 16.75
CA ALA A 160 0.13 11.84 17.79
C ALA A 160 0.77 13.22 17.55
N VAL A 161 1.19 13.52 16.32
CA VAL A 161 1.77 14.83 15.95
C VAL A 161 0.75 15.95 16.13
N VAL A 162 -0.48 15.74 15.66
CA VAL A 162 -1.57 16.72 15.76
C VAL A 162 -1.92 17.05 17.22
N ILE A 163 -2.01 16.03 18.08
CA ILE A 163 -2.24 16.23 19.52
C ILE A 163 -1.03 16.93 20.14
N ALA A 164 0.19 16.49 19.86
CA ALA A 164 1.41 17.10 20.38
C ALA A 164 1.54 18.58 20.01
N ALA A 165 1.08 18.97 18.83
CA ALA A 165 1.07 20.36 18.37
C ALA A 165 -0.24 21.12 18.66
N ASN A 166 -1.26 20.48 19.25
CA ASN A 166 -2.61 21.02 19.44
C ASN A 166 -3.21 21.63 18.16
N VAL A 167 -3.07 20.92 17.05
CA VAL A 167 -3.63 21.36 15.75
C VAL A 167 -5.09 20.91 15.70
N ASP A 168 -6.01 21.76 16.14
CA ASP A 168 -7.46 21.49 16.09
C ASP A 168 -8.09 22.26 14.93
N SER A 169 -8.35 21.58 13.80
CA SER A 169 -8.96 22.21 12.62
C SER A 169 -10.32 22.87 12.93
N LEU A 170 -11.15 22.28 13.79
CA LEU A 170 -12.48 22.84 14.12
C LEU A 170 -12.37 24.07 15.02
N TYR A 171 -11.34 24.14 15.87
CA TYR A 171 -11.00 25.33 16.64
C TYR A 171 -10.43 26.42 15.73
N ILE A 172 -9.48 26.10 14.87
CA ILE A 172 -8.87 27.05 13.92
C ILE A 172 -9.95 27.68 13.04
N ILE A 173 -10.82 26.88 12.42
CA ILE A 173 -11.91 27.38 11.55
C ILE A 173 -12.82 28.34 12.31
N ARG A 174 -13.21 28.00 13.54
CA ARG A 174 -14.06 28.84 14.38
C ARG A 174 -13.38 30.15 14.76
N ARG A 175 -12.10 30.10 15.15
CA ARG A 175 -11.33 31.28 15.54
C ARG A 175 -11.13 32.24 14.37
N ILE A 176 -11.04 31.73 13.15
CA ILE A 176 -10.99 32.54 11.93
C ILE A 176 -12.38 33.10 11.59
N SER A 177 -13.43 32.29 11.72
CA SER A 177 -14.81 32.65 11.35
C SER A 177 -15.46 33.66 12.30
N GLU A 178 -15.29 33.50 13.61
CA GLU A 178 -15.92 34.36 14.63
C GLU A 178 -15.26 35.73 14.76
N ASN A 179 -14.12 35.95 14.08
CA ASN A 179 -13.24 37.06 14.37
C ASN A 179 -12.94 37.84 13.07
N THR A 180 -13.99 38.38 12.44
CA THR A 180 -13.88 39.43 11.41
C THR A 180 -13.09 40.65 11.89
N ALA A 181 -13.01 40.87 13.22
CA ALA A 181 -12.17 41.86 13.88
C ALA A 181 -10.66 41.58 13.79
N THR A 182 -10.19 40.32 13.71
CA THR A 182 -8.75 40.05 13.53
C THR A 182 -8.22 40.43 12.16
N ARG A 183 -9.05 40.43 11.11
CA ARG A 183 -8.62 40.95 9.78
C ARG A 183 -8.46 42.47 9.80
N ALA A 184 -9.37 43.18 10.48
CA ALA A 184 -9.27 44.63 10.66
C ALA A 184 -8.07 45.02 11.52
N VAL A 185 -7.84 44.33 12.65
CA VAL A 185 -6.67 44.58 13.52
C VAL A 185 -5.35 44.23 12.84
N VAL A 186 -5.28 43.14 12.05
CA VAL A 186 -4.08 42.81 11.27
C VAL A 186 -3.83 43.85 10.17
N MET A 187 -4.87 44.32 9.47
CA MET A 187 -4.75 45.36 8.44
C MET A 187 -4.39 46.73 9.03
N GLU A 188 -5.01 47.13 10.14
CA GLU A 188 -4.79 48.40 10.84
C GLU A 188 -3.39 48.45 11.49
N GLN A 189 -2.91 47.32 12.04
CA GLN A 189 -1.58 47.24 12.62
C GLN A 189 -0.46 46.96 11.60
N ALA A 190 -0.75 46.33 10.46
CA ALA A 190 0.22 46.18 9.37
C ALA A 190 0.68 47.54 8.80
N ILE A 191 -0.19 48.56 8.82
CA ILE A 191 0.15 49.93 8.43
C ILE A 191 1.24 50.50 9.36
N ASN A 192 1.23 50.15 10.65
CA ASN A 192 2.22 50.62 11.64
C ASN A 192 3.57 49.89 11.59
N ILE A 193 3.71 48.82 10.79
CA ILE A 193 4.94 48.01 10.67
C ILE A 193 5.65 48.28 9.33
N GLN A 194 5.10 49.10 8.43
CA GLN A 194 5.75 49.44 7.15
C GLN A 194 7.17 50.03 7.33
N GLY A 195 7.49 50.62 8.48
CA GLY A 195 8.85 51.11 8.81
C GLY A 195 9.83 50.03 9.31
N CYS A 196 9.35 48.85 9.69
CA CYS A 196 10.14 47.77 10.30
C CYS A 196 10.74 46.79 9.28
N GLN A 197 10.25 46.81 8.04
CA GLN A 197 10.59 45.83 7.01
C GLN A 197 12.06 45.88 6.54
N ARG A 198 12.78 47.00 6.77
CA ARG A 198 14.19 47.15 6.42
C ARG A 198 15.18 46.83 7.55
N GLN A 199 14.73 46.74 8.81
CA GLN A 199 15.59 46.50 9.98
C GLN A 199 14.89 45.59 11.00
N LEU A 200 14.69 44.32 10.65
CA LEU A 200 14.10 43.29 11.52
C LEU A 200 14.90 43.01 12.81
N GLY A 201 16.17 43.42 12.86
CA GLY A 201 17.07 43.18 13.99
C GLY A 201 17.15 44.30 15.03
N SER A 202 16.41 45.41 14.88
CA SER A 202 16.45 46.48 15.88
C SER A 202 15.62 46.12 17.13
N PRO A 203 16.08 46.46 18.35
CA PRO A 203 15.39 46.11 19.59
C PRO A 203 13.96 46.70 19.66
N GLN A 204 13.73 47.88 19.09
CA GLN A 204 12.42 48.52 19.03
C GLN A 204 11.46 47.80 18.06
N CYS A 205 11.98 47.20 16.99
CA CYS A 205 11.16 46.50 16.02
C CYS A 205 10.80 45.09 16.50
N THR A 206 11.73 44.41 17.17
CA THR A 206 11.50 43.10 17.79
C THR A 206 10.46 43.16 18.91
N GLU A 207 10.48 44.22 19.74
CA GLU A 207 9.46 44.45 20.79
C GLU A 207 8.06 44.73 20.22
N ARG A 208 7.98 45.52 19.14
CA ARG A 208 6.71 45.76 18.44
C ARG A 208 6.18 44.50 17.76
N LEU A 209 7.08 43.69 17.17
CA LEU A 209 6.73 42.42 16.55
C LEU A 209 6.28 41.38 17.57
N SER A 210 6.93 41.30 18.74
CA SER A 210 6.52 40.40 19.83
C SER A 210 5.17 40.81 20.41
N ALA A 211 4.93 42.11 20.62
CA ALA A 211 3.62 42.62 21.05
C ALA A 211 2.52 42.36 20.02
N LEU A 212 2.86 42.34 18.72
CA LEU A 212 1.92 41.99 17.65
C LEU A 212 1.63 40.49 17.61
N MET A 213 2.64 39.63 17.77
CA MET A 213 2.45 38.17 17.87
C MET A 213 1.62 37.80 19.10
N GLU A 214 1.76 38.53 20.21
CA GLU A 214 0.91 38.39 21.39
C GLU A 214 -0.55 38.81 21.15
N ARG A 215 -0.83 39.60 20.11
CA ARG A 215 -2.20 39.98 19.74
C ARG A 215 -2.76 39.11 18.61
N THR A 216 -1.88 38.64 17.73
CA THR A 216 -2.18 37.77 16.59
C THR A 216 -1.78 36.32 16.87
N PHE A 217 -2.14 35.80 18.05
CA PHE A 217 -1.93 34.39 18.33
C PHE A 217 -2.64 33.53 17.29
N ILE A 218 -1.83 32.87 16.47
CA ILE A 218 -2.30 31.81 15.57
C ILE A 218 -2.91 30.73 16.48
N PRO A 219 -4.14 30.26 16.19
CA PRO A 219 -4.86 29.30 17.03
C PRO A 219 -4.29 27.87 16.90
N VAL A 220 -2.98 27.73 17.09
CA VAL A 220 -2.19 26.50 17.00
C VAL A 220 -1.23 26.50 18.20
N SER A 221 -0.79 25.34 18.68
CA SER A 221 0.07 25.12 19.86
C SER A 221 -0.63 25.07 21.24
N TRP A 222 0.09 24.49 22.19
CA TRP A 222 -0.27 24.42 23.61
C TRP A 222 0.01 25.71 24.40
N HIS A 223 0.11 26.86 23.73
CA HIS A 223 0.33 28.13 24.43
C HIS A 223 -0.77 28.39 25.48
N PRO A 224 -0.47 28.88 26.69
CA PRO A 224 -1.45 29.05 27.78
C PRO A 224 -2.64 29.95 27.40
N ALA A 225 -2.44 30.93 26.52
CA ALA A 225 -3.52 31.77 26.01
C ALA A 225 -4.51 30.99 25.12
N ASN A 226 -4.01 30.07 24.28
CA ASN A 226 -4.83 29.24 23.40
C ASN A 226 -5.56 28.16 24.20
N ARG A 227 -4.84 27.47 25.11
CA ARG A 227 -5.43 26.46 25.99
C ARG A 227 -6.59 27.01 26.82
N ARG A 228 -6.38 28.16 27.48
CA ARG A 228 -7.44 28.78 28.30
C ARG A 228 -8.68 29.14 27.48
N LYS A 229 -8.54 29.53 26.22
CA LYS A 229 -9.67 29.85 25.34
C LYS A 229 -10.32 28.60 24.74
N GLN A 230 -9.54 27.59 24.38
CA GLN A 230 -10.02 26.34 23.80
C GLN A 230 -10.77 25.49 24.83
N PHE A 231 -10.31 25.50 26.09
CA PHE A 231 -10.87 24.73 27.20
C PHE A 231 -11.49 25.61 28.29
N ALA A 232 -11.91 26.84 27.95
CA ALA A 232 -12.45 27.83 28.89
C ALA A 232 -13.62 27.28 29.74
N GLN A 233 -14.44 26.43 29.11
CA GLN A 233 -15.51 25.69 29.75
C GLN A 233 -15.30 24.22 29.44
N LEU A 234 -14.76 23.47 30.40
CA LEU A 234 -14.57 22.01 30.31
C LEU A 234 -15.93 21.31 30.27
N SER A 235 -16.58 21.35 29.10
CA SER A 235 -17.84 20.69 28.81
C SER A 235 -17.60 19.48 27.93
N ARG A 236 -18.49 18.47 28.02
CA ARG A 236 -18.45 17.29 27.14
C ARG A 236 -18.49 17.68 25.66
N VAL A 237 -19.22 18.74 25.33
CA VAL A 237 -19.33 19.27 23.96
C VAL A 237 -17.99 19.81 23.47
N VAL A 238 -17.26 20.56 24.30
CA VAL A 238 -15.93 21.08 23.94
C VAL A 238 -14.93 19.94 23.75
N ILE A 239 -14.93 18.96 24.64
CA ILE A 239 -14.03 17.79 24.54
C ILE A 239 -14.32 16.99 23.26
N LEU A 240 -15.59 16.66 23.00
CA LEU A 240 -15.97 15.90 21.80
C LEU A 240 -15.61 16.65 20.52
N ARG A 241 -15.81 17.97 20.52
CA ARG A 241 -15.43 18.84 19.41
C ARG A 241 -13.91 18.86 19.20
N THR A 242 -13.12 18.97 20.26
CA THR A 242 -11.66 18.97 20.15
C THR A 242 -11.12 17.63 19.66
N ILE A 243 -11.69 16.52 20.14
CA ILE A 243 -11.40 15.19 19.59
C ILE A 243 -11.75 15.15 18.10
N GLY A 244 -12.94 15.62 17.72
CA GLY A 244 -13.33 15.72 16.31
C GLY A 244 -12.38 16.58 15.47
N GLY A 245 -11.88 17.67 16.06
CA GLY A 245 -10.88 18.55 15.47
C GLY A 245 -9.56 17.85 15.20
N TRP A 246 -9.01 17.16 16.20
CA TRP A 246 -7.77 16.39 16.07
C TRP A 246 -7.92 15.21 15.10
N LEU A 247 -9.07 14.53 15.10
CA LEU A 247 -9.35 13.47 14.12
C LEU A 247 -9.38 14.02 12.69
N LEU A 248 -10.04 15.16 12.48
CA LEU A 248 -10.10 15.81 11.18
C LEU A 248 -8.71 16.27 10.71
N SER A 249 -7.92 16.88 11.59
CA SER A 249 -6.55 17.31 11.28
C SER A 249 -5.64 16.11 10.99
N SER A 250 -5.74 15.04 11.78
CA SER A 250 -4.97 13.80 11.55
C SER A 250 -5.34 13.16 10.20
N LEU A 251 -6.63 13.11 9.88
CA LEU A 251 -7.10 12.57 8.60
C LEU A 251 -6.56 13.39 7.42
N ALA A 252 -6.54 14.71 7.55
CA ALA A 252 -6.00 15.60 6.52
C ALA A 252 -4.52 15.34 6.23
N VAL A 253 -3.72 15.10 7.28
CA VAL A 253 -2.29 14.79 7.17
C VAL A 253 -2.06 13.36 6.65
N ALA A 254 -2.77 12.38 7.19
CA ALA A 254 -2.55 10.96 6.90
C ALA A 254 -2.96 10.53 5.49
N MET A 255 -3.99 11.16 4.89
CA MET A 255 -4.52 10.74 3.58
C MET A 255 -3.83 11.41 2.37
N GLY A 256 -3.05 12.47 2.59
CA GLY A 256 -2.30 13.16 1.53
C GLY A 256 -3.18 13.84 0.48
N SER A 257 -2.54 14.40 -0.56
CA SER A 257 -3.22 15.22 -1.59
C SER A 257 -4.20 14.46 -2.47
N ARG A 258 -3.91 13.17 -2.78
CA ARG A 258 -4.73 12.35 -3.69
C ARG A 258 -6.16 12.17 -3.18
N PHE A 259 -6.33 12.01 -1.88
CA PHE A 259 -7.64 11.90 -1.25
C PHE A 259 -8.47 13.17 -1.40
N TRP A 260 -7.89 14.32 -1.06
CA TRP A 260 -8.57 15.60 -1.16
C TRP A 260 -8.97 15.93 -2.60
N LEU A 261 -8.09 15.66 -3.57
CA LEU A 261 -8.39 15.82 -4.99
C LEU A 261 -9.59 14.97 -5.42
N GLN A 262 -9.70 13.73 -4.95
CA GLN A 262 -10.87 12.89 -5.24
C GLN A 262 -12.16 13.47 -4.66
N ILE A 263 -12.13 13.98 -3.43
CA ILE A 263 -13.29 14.64 -2.81
C ILE A 263 -13.71 15.87 -3.61
N PHE A 264 -12.77 16.74 -3.98
CA PHE A 264 -13.08 17.94 -4.76
C PHE A 264 -13.65 17.59 -6.14
N ASN A 265 -13.10 16.58 -6.81
CA ASN A 265 -13.62 16.09 -8.08
C ASN A 265 -15.05 15.56 -7.94
N HIS A 266 -15.33 14.82 -6.87
CA HIS A 266 -16.66 14.27 -6.63
C HIS A 266 -17.69 15.36 -6.30
N LEU A 267 -17.32 16.30 -5.42
CA LEU A 267 -18.16 17.46 -5.09
C LEU A 267 -18.42 18.33 -6.32
N GLY A 268 -17.39 18.61 -7.13
CA GLY A 268 -17.54 19.32 -8.40
C GLY A 268 -18.50 18.61 -9.36
N ALA A 269 -18.42 17.28 -9.45
CA ALA A 269 -19.33 16.48 -10.28
C ALA A 269 -20.78 16.46 -9.78
N VAL A 270 -21.01 16.64 -8.47
CA VAL A 270 -22.36 16.71 -7.87
C VAL A 270 -22.93 18.13 -8.00
N LEU A 271 -22.13 19.16 -7.71
CA LEU A 271 -22.51 20.56 -7.82
C LEU A 271 -22.73 20.96 -9.29
N GLY A 272 -21.88 20.50 -10.22
CA GLY A 272 -22.04 20.71 -11.66
C GLY A 272 -23.26 20.00 -12.25
N ARG A 273 -23.72 18.90 -11.63
CA ARG A 273 -24.99 18.25 -11.99
C ARG A 273 -26.22 19.05 -11.54
N LYS A 274 -26.15 19.73 -10.40
CA LYS A 274 -27.23 20.61 -9.93
C LYS A 274 -27.32 21.93 -10.70
N ALA A 275 -26.23 22.40 -11.31
CA ALA A 275 -26.23 23.64 -12.11
C ALA A 275 -26.75 23.46 -13.56
N LYS A 276 -27.04 22.21 -13.98
CA LYS A 276 -27.58 21.85 -15.30
C LYS A 276 -29.03 21.37 -15.27
N SER A 277 -29.68 21.43 -14.10
CA SER A 277 -31.12 21.16 -13.89
C SER A 277 -31.82 22.45 -13.47
#